data_AF-A0A9D5WFL0-F1
#
_entry.id   AF-A0A9D5WFL0-F1
#
_cell.length_a   1.000
_cell.length_b   1.000
_cell.length_c   1.000
_cell.angle_alpha   90.00
_cell.angle_beta   90.00
_cell.angle_gamma   90.00
#
_symmetry.space_group_name_H-M   'P 1'
#
loop_
_entity.id
_entity.type
_entity.pdbx_description
1 polymer ?
#
loop_
_entity_poly.entity_id
_entity_poly.type
_entity_poly.pdbx_seq_one_letter_code
_entity_poly.pdbx_strand_id
1 'polypeptide(L)'
;MTTEREKALLEPFIERELTGKIATAKEIKEVFEQTLGHPIHKTTIYRILKRNGWRKIVPGPFHVQADKEEQEEFKKNLEKK
;
A
#
# COMPACT_ATOMS: atom_id res chain seq x y z
N MET A 1 21.22 10.13 -1.46
CA MET A 1 19.88 10.74 -1.52
C MET A 1 19.69 11.63 -0.31
N THR A 2 19.37 12.90 -0.51
CA THR A 2 18.98 13.81 0.57
C THR A 2 17.51 13.56 0.94
N THR A 3 17.15 13.82 2.19
CA THR A 3 15.77 13.71 2.70
C THR A 3 14.78 14.55 1.91
N GLU A 4 15.18 15.74 1.49
CA GLU A 4 14.34 16.66 0.70
C GLU A 4 14.05 16.10 -0.70
N ARG A 5 15.05 15.55 -1.38
CA ARG A 5 14.88 14.94 -2.70
C ARG A 5 13.97 13.73 -2.66
N GLU A 6 14.03 12.94 -1.59
CA GLU A 6 13.11 11.83 -1.40
C GLU A 6 11.67 12.29 -1.20
N LYS A 7 11.44 13.35 -0.41
CA LYS A 7 10.10 13.91 -0.22
C LYS A 7 9.50 14.41 -1.53
N ALA A 8 10.27 15.15 -2.33
CA ALA A 8 9.83 15.64 -3.63
C ALA A 8 9.45 14.49 -4.59
N LEU A 9 10.13 13.35 -4.52
CA LEU A 9 9.77 12.16 -5.32
C LEU A 9 8.55 11.41 -4.78
N LEU A 10 8.21 11.60 -3.51
CA LEU A 10 7.07 10.96 -2.85
C LEU A 10 5.79 11.81 -2.96
N GLU A 11 5.89 13.14 -3.10
CA GLU A 11 4.77 14.07 -3.24
C GLU A 11 3.70 13.62 -4.25
N PRO A 12 4.06 13.21 -5.49
CA PRO A 12 3.06 12.78 -6.48
C PRO A 12 2.27 11.54 -6.02
N PHE A 13 2.86 10.70 -5.17
CA PHE A 13 2.18 9.52 -4.62
C PHE A 13 1.26 9.89 -3.47
N ILE A 14 1.61 10.92 -2.68
CA ILE A 14 0.75 11.46 -1.61
C ILE A 14 -0.50 12.10 -2.24
N GLU A 15 -0.35 12.87 -3.31
CA GLU A 15 -1.49 13.44 -4.04
C GLU A 15 -2.43 12.36 -4.61
N ARG A 16 -1.87 11.26 -5.13
CA ARG A 16 -2.66 10.12 -5.59
C ARG A 16 -3.38 9.42 -4.45
N GLU A 17 -2.77 9.31 -3.28
CA GLU A 17 -3.40 8.72 -2.09
C GLU A 17 -4.64 9.51 -1.67
N LEU A 18 -4.62 10.85 -1.76
CA LEU A 18 -5.80 11.70 -1.50
C LEU A 18 -6.98 11.38 -2.43
N THR A 19 -6.71 10.91 -3.65
CA THR A 19 -7.75 10.47 -4.60
C THR A 19 -8.20 9.03 -4.40
N GLY A 20 -7.74 8.36 -3.34
CA GLY A 20 -8.05 6.97 -3.02
C GLY A 20 -7.23 5.93 -3.79
N LYS A 21 -6.19 6.35 -4.54
CA LYS A 21 -5.30 5.45 -5.26
C LYS A 21 -4.08 5.13 -4.39
N ILE A 22 -4.04 3.92 -3.84
CA ILE A 22 -2.92 3.43 -3.04
C ILE A 22 -1.75 3.09 -3.96
N ALA A 23 -0.64 3.82 -3.82
CA ALA A 23 0.60 3.51 -4.51
C ALA A 23 1.31 2.30 -3.89
N THR A 24 1.87 1.42 -4.71
CA THR A 24 2.60 0.24 -4.26
C THR A 24 4.10 0.50 -4.15
N ALA A 25 4.78 -0.22 -3.25
CA ALA A 25 6.24 -0.20 -3.10
C ALA A 25 7.00 -0.40 -4.43
N LYS A 26 6.39 -1.15 -5.36
CA LYS A 26 6.96 -1.45 -6.68
C LYS A 26 6.89 -0.24 -7.61
N GLU A 27 5.75 0.45 -7.69
CA GLU A 27 5.59 1.64 -8.54
C GLU A 27 6.53 2.77 -8.11
N ILE A 28 6.70 2.98 -6.79
CA ILE A 28 7.65 3.98 -6.29
C ILE A 28 9.07 3.59 -6.68
N LYS A 29 9.43 2.31 -6.55
CA LYS A 29 10.75 1.82 -6.97
C LYS A 29 10.99 2.14 -8.45
N GLU A 30 10.04 1.85 -9.33
CA GLU A 30 10.17 2.10 -10.77
C GLU A 30 10.38 3.59 -11.06
N VAL A 31 9.63 4.50 -10.42
CA VAL A 31 9.81 5.96 -10.58
C VAL A 31 11.17 6.42 -10.06
N PHE A 32 11.62 5.86 -8.94
CA PHE A 32 12.96 6.15 -8.40
C PHE A 32 14.07 5.68 -9.35
N GLU A 33 13.95 4.48 -9.92
CA GLU A 33 14.94 3.95 -10.88
C GLU A 33 14.96 4.76 -12.18
N GLN A 34 13.80 5.19 -12.68
CA GLN A 34 13.70 6.07 -13.84
C GLN A 34 14.35 7.43 -13.59
N THR A 35 14.12 8.01 -12.41
CA THR A 35 14.66 9.34 -12.07
C THR A 35 16.18 9.30 -11.82
N LEU A 36 16.69 8.18 -11.32
CA LEU A 36 18.09 8.00 -10.95
C LEU A 36 18.93 7.34 -12.06
N GLY A 37 18.28 6.75 -13.07
CA GLY A 37 18.94 6.12 -14.21
C GLY A 37 19.66 4.81 -13.86
N HIS A 38 19.44 4.25 -12.68
CA HIS A 38 20.07 3.01 -12.23
C HIS A 38 19.11 2.17 -11.37
N PRO A 39 19.27 0.83 -11.35
CA PRO A 39 18.47 -0.02 -10.49
C PRO A 39 18.79 0.22 -9.02
N ILE A 40 17.76 0.07 -8.17
CA ILE A 40 17.86 0.30 -6.72
C ILE A 40 17.38 -0.95 -6.00
N HIS A 41 18.08 -1.29 -4.92
CA HIS A 41 17.66 -2.41 -4.11
C HIS A 41 16.35 -2.11 -3.37
N LYS A 42 15.46 -3.10 -3.33
CA LYS A 42 14.15 -3.05 -2.65
C LYS A 42 14.24 -2.58 -1.18
N THR A 43 15.30 -2.94 -0.45
CA THR A 43 15.50 -2.48 0.94
C THR A 43 15.73 -0.99 1.05
N THR A 44 16.39 -0.37 0.07
CA THR A 44 16.63 1.08 0.04
C THR A 44 15.29 1.82 -0.05
N ILE A 45 14.40 1.36 -0.93
CA ILE A 45 13.04 1.91 -1.04
C ILE A 45 12.32 1.78 0.30
N TYR A 46 12.27 0.60 0.92
CA TYR A 46 11.63 0.44 2.23
C TYR A 46 12.20 1.37 3.33
N ARG A 47 13.51 1.65 3.33
CA ARG A 47 14.13 2.60 4.27
C ARG A 47 13.69 4.04 4.01
N ILE A 48 13.63 4.44 2.74
CA ILE A 48 13.14 5.77 2.31
C ILE A 48 11.67 5.93 2.71
N LEU A 49 10.83 4.94 2.41
CA LEU A 49 9.42 4.95 2.76
C LEU A 49 9.21 5.07 4.28
N LYS A 50 9.95 4.27 5.06
CA LYS A 50 9.91 4.31 6.53
C LYS A 50 10.33 5.68 7.08
N ARG A 51 11.37 6.30 6.52
CA ARG A 51 11.86 7.62 6.94
C ARG A 51 10.87 8.73 6.65
N ASN A 52 10.09 8.60 5.59
CA ASN A 52 9.09 9.58 5.17
C ASN A 52 7.69 9.29 5.75
N GLY A 53 7.57 8.41 6.73
CA GLY A 53 6.31 8.15 7.43
C GLY A 53 5.29 7.37 6.60
N TRP A 54 5.70 6.68 5.54
CA TRP A 54 4.80 5.87 4.73
C TRP A 54 4.19 4.74 5.57
N ARG A 55 2.87 4.69 5.64
CA ARG A 55 2.12 3.63 6.34
C ARG A 55 1.63 2.57 5.35
N LYS A 56 1.86 1.29 5.65
CA LYS A 56 1.24 0.19 4.92
C LYS A 56 -0.22 0.06 5.36
N ILE A 57 -1.15 0.41 4.49
CA ILE A 57 -2.59 0.18 4.71
C ILE A 57 -2.90 -1.27 4.35
N VAL A 58 -3.51 -2.00 5.27
CA VAL A 58 -4.00 -3.37 5.06
C VAL A 58 -5.50 -3.34 5.33
N PRO A 59 -6.33 -4.04 4.53
CA PRO A 59 -7.73 -4.18 4.85
C PRO A 59 -7.92 -4.71 6.28
N GLY A 60 -8.95 -4.23 6.96
CA GLY A 60 -9.32 -4.77 8.26
C GLY A 60 -9.65 -6.27 8.16
N PRO A 61 -9.51 -7.04 9.26
CA PRO A 61 -9.74 -8.49 9.25
C PRO A 61 -11.21 -8.86 8.99
N PHE A 62 -12.15 -7.95 9.25
CA PHE A 62 -13.58 -8.18 9.08
C PHE A 62 -14.23 -6.99 8.35
N HIS A 63 -15.28 -7.27 7.60
CA HIS A 63 -16.13 -6.24 7.02
C HIS A 63 -16.90 -5.50 8.12
N VAL A 64 -17.13 -4.20 7.96
CA VAL A 64 -17.82 -3.39 8.99
C VAL A 64 -19.25 -3.87 9.24
N GLN A 65 -19.88 -4.46 8.22
CA GLN A 65 -21.22 -5.05 8.30
C GLN A 65 -21.18 -6.58 8.48
N ALA A 66 -20.05 -7.14 8.91
CA ALA A 66 -19.98 -8.59 9.15
C ALA A 66 -20.82 -8.96 10.37
N ASP A 67 -21.95 -9.61 10.14
CA ASP A 67 -22.71 -10.30 11.18
C ASP A 67 -22.28 -11.78 11.27
N LYS A 68 -21.93 -12.23 12.47
CA LYS A 68 -21.52 -13.63 12.70
C LYS A 68 -22.71 -14.57 12.64
N GLU A 69 -23.89 -14.14 13.07
CA GLU A 69 -25.08 -14.99 13.12
C GLU A 69 -25.58 -15.31 11.71
N GLU A 70 -25.69 -14.29 10.85
CA GLU A 70 -26.03 -14.47 9.43
C GLU A 70 -25.01 -15.35 8.68
N GLN A 71 -23.72 -15.21 8.99
CA GLN A 71 -22.67 -16.04 8.41
C GLN A 71 -22.80 -17.51 8.81
N GLU A 72 -23.12 -17.79 10.08
CA GLU A 72 -23.31 -19.15 10.55
C GLU A 72 -24.59 -19.77 10.00
N GLU A 73 -25.68 -19.01 9.86
CA GLU A 73 -26.90 -19.47 9.19
C GLU A 73 -26.67 -19.77 7.71
N PHE A 74 -25.99 -18.88 6.99
CA PHE A 74 -25.62 -19.11 5.60
C PHE A 74 -24.75 -20.37 5.44
N LYS A 75 -23.76 -20.56 6.32
CA LYS A 75 -22.91 -21.77 6.32
C LYS A 75 -23.69 -23.05 6.60
N LYS A 76 -24.73 -23.00 7.43
CA LYS A 76 -25.60 -24.16 7.72
C LYS A 76 -26.49 -24.54 6.53
N ASN A 77 -26.93 -23.56 5.75
CA ASN A 77 -27.80 -23.75 4.59
C ASN A 77 -27.03 -24.06 3.29
N LEU A 78 -25.70 -24.01 3.32
CA LEU A 78 -24.85 -24.50 2.22
C LEU A 78 -24.86 -26.03 2.22
N GLU A 79 -25.84 -26.64 1.53
CA GLU A 79 -25.74 -28.04 1.15
C GLU A 79 -24.44 -28.25 0.36
N LYS A 80 -23.55 -29.11 0.87
CA LYS A 80 -22.32 -29.50 0.19
C LYS A 80 -22.71 -30.23 -1.10
N LYS A 81 -22.51 -29.56 -2.24
CA LYS A 81 -22.64 -30.15 -3.57
C LYS A 81 -21.44 -31.03 -3.90
#